data_AF-A0AAN7WSS3-F1
#
_entry.id   AF-A0AAN7WSS3-F1
#
_cell.length_a   1.000
_cell.length_b   1.000
_cell.length_c   1.000
_cell.angle_alpha   90.00
_cell.angle_beta   90.00
_cell.angle_gamma   90.00
#
_symmetry.space_group_name_H-M   'P 1'
#
loop_
_entity.id
_entity.type
_entity.pdbx_description
1 polymer ?
#
loop_
_entity_poly.entity_id
_entity_poly.type
_entity_poly.pdbx_seq_one_letter_code
_entity_poly.pdbx_strand_id
1 'polypeptide(L)'
;MLTSTDTINTVKEFQEQDLIKNVDYKILKQQEGHLNKLIDRQDTFTKKLQILYERLDAVKNYEEFTDLLVNSSTLLREIFSLDNAQKKQPLLNQLAPSIDWSKYGLHNISNYIIEDDDLISLQNDGLL
;
A
#
# COMPACT_ATOMS: atom_id res chain seq x y z
N MET A 1 1.29 -36.94 5.45
CA MET A 1 0.64 -35.68 5.05
C MET A 1 -0.85 -35.95 4.96
N LEU A 2 -1.59 -35.73 6.05
CA LEU A 2 -3.05 -35.83 6.10
C LEU A 2 -3.56 -34.39 6.12
N THR A 3 -4.05 -33.88 5.00
CA THR A 3 -4.86 -32.66 5.01
C THR A 3 -6.08 -32.96 5.89
N SER A 4 -6.28 -32.19 6.97
CA SER A 4 -7.42 -32.41 7.87
C SER A 4 -8.70 -32.37 7.03
N THR A 5 -9.61 -33.31 7.26
CA THR A 5 -10.90 -33.38 6.56
C THR A 5 -11.63 -32.03 6.61
N ASP A 6 -11.41 -31.27 7.69
CA ASP A 6 -11.89 -29.91 7.86
C ASP A 6 -11.40 -28.97 6.76
N THR A 7 -10.10 -28.98 6.44
CA THR A 7 -9.53 -28.11 5.38
C THR A 7 -10.11 -28.44 4.01
N ILE A 8 -10.34 -29.71 3.71
CA ILE A 8 -10.95 -30.15 2.45
C ILE A 8 -12.40 -29.67 2.37
N ASN A 9 -13.15 -29.79 3.48
CA ASN A 9 -14.53 -29.33 3.55
C ASN A 9 -14.64 -27.81 3.43
N THR A 10 -13.75 -27.06 4.07
CA THR A 10 -13.73 -25.59 3.96
C THR A 10 -13.38 -25.13 2.54
N VAL A 11 -12.43 -25.78 1.87
CA VAL A 11 -12.09 -25.48 0.47
C VAL A 11 -13.27 -25.80 -0.45
N LYS A 12 -13.96 -26.92 -0.22
CA LYS A 12 -15.14 -27.30 -1.00
C LYS A 12 -16.30 -26.31 -0.80
N GLU A 13 -16.58 -25.91 0.45
CA GLU A 13 -17.57 -24.88 0.76
C GLU A 13 -17.21 -23.52 0.14
N PHE A 14 -15.91 -23.16 0.15
CA PHE A 14 -15.43 -21.95 -0.51
C PHE A 14 -15.61 -21.99 -2.03
N GLN A 15 -15.37 -23.14 -2.67
CA GLN A 15 -15.52 -23.33 -4.12
C GLN A 15 -16.99 -23.42 -4.56
N GLU A 16 -17.88 -23.94 -3.71
CA GLU A 16 -19.31 -24.06 -3.99
C GLU A 16 -20.07 -22.75 -3.69
N GLN A 17 -19.54 -21.88 -2.82
CA GLN A 17 -20.12 -20.57 -2.55
C GLN A 17 -19.77 -19.55 -3.63
N ASP A 18 -20.80 -18.83 -4.11
CA ASP A 18 -20.63 -17.68 -4.99
C ASP A 18 -19.69 -16.66 -4.33
N LEU A 19 -18.58 -16.32 -5.02
CA LEU A 19 -17.48 -15.50 -4.53
C LEU A 19 -17.98 -14.17 -3.95
N ILE A 20 -19.04 -13.60 -4.53
CA ILE A 20 -19.65 -12.33 -4.09
C ILE A 20 -20.30 -12.44 -2.70
N LYS A 21 -20.70 -13.65 -2.28
CA LYS A 21 -21.32 -13.91 -0.97
C LYS A 21 -20.28 -14.19 0.12
N ASN A 22 -19.06 -14.56 -0.26
CA ASN A 22 -17.97 -14.85 0.67
C ASN A 22 -17.53 -13.56 1.41
N VAL A 23 -17.42 -13.65 2.73
CA VAL A 23 -17.07 -12.50 3.60
C VAL A 23 -15.63 -12.07 3.40
N ASP A 24 -14.70 -13.02 3.28
CA ASP A 24 -13.28 -12.73 3.08
C ASP A 24 -13.05 -12.03 1.74
N TYR A 25 -13.77 -12.44 0.69
CA TYR A 25 -13.73 -11.77 -0.62
C TYR A 25 -14.24 -10.32 -0.55
N LYS A 26 -15.28 -10.03 0.24
CA LYS A 26 -15.76 -8.66 0.45
C LYS A 26 -14.73 -7.78 1.16
N ILE A 27 -14.06 -8.32 2.16
CA ILE A 27 -12.98 -7.63 2.89
C ILE A 27 -11.84 -7.33 1.92
N LEU A 28 -11.43 -8.31 1.11
CA LEU A 28 -10.36 -8.13 0.13
C LEU A 28 -10.71 -7.04 -0.89
N LYS A 29 -11.93 -7.04 -1.43
CA LYS A 29 -12.40 -6.01 -2.37
C LYS A 29 -12.48 -4.62 -1.74
N GLN A 30 -12.86 -4.53 -0.46
CA GLN A 30 -12.83 -3.27 0.27
C GLN A 30 -11.40 -2.76 0.41
N GLN A 31 -10.45 -3.65 0.72
CA GLN A 31 -9.05 -3.31 0.88
C GLN A 31 -8.41 -2.90 -0.45
N GLU A 32 -8.71 -3.60 -1.53
CA GLU A 32 -8.35 -3.23 -2.91
C GLU A 32 -8.86 -1.82 -3.24
N GLY A 33 -10.14 -1.54 -2.97
CA GLY A 33 -10.72 -0.22 -3.20
C GLY A 33 -10.08 0.89 -2.35
N HIS A 34 -9.62 0.57 -1.13
CA HIS A 34 -8.88 1.50 -0.30
C HIS A 34 -7.47 1.77 -0.86
N LEU A 35 -6.76 0.72 -1.28
CA LEU A 35 -5.43 0.85 -1.89
C LEU A 35 -5.48 1.66 -3.18
N ASN A 36 -6.45 1.41 -4.06
CA ASN A 36 -6.63 2.19 -5.28
C ASN A 36 -6.84 3.68 -4.99
N LYS A 37 -7.63 4.02 -3.96
CA LYS A 37 -7.79 5.43 -3.54
C LYS A 37 -6.49 6.05 -3.01
N LEU A 38 -5.66 5.27 -2.34
CA LEU A 38 -4.35 5.74 -1.89
C LEU A 38 -3.42 6.01 -3.07
N ILE A 39 -3.42 5.14 -4.07
CA ILE A 39 -2.66 5.32 -5.32
C ILE A 39 -3.13 6.60 -6.02
N ASP A 40 -4.43 6.78 -6.24
CA ASP A 40 -4.99 7.97 -6.89
C ASP A 40 -4.61 9.26 -6.14
N ARG A 41 -4.61 9.20 -4.81
CA ARG A 41 -4.21 10.33 -3.97
C ARG A 41 -2.72 10.64 -4.15
N GLN A 42 -1.87 9.62 -4.18
CA GLN A 42 -0.44 9.77 -4.37
C GLN A 42 -0.12 10.35 -5.76
N ASP A 43 -0.76 9.86 -6.82
CA ASP A 43 -0.61 10.38 -8.17
C ASP A 43 -1.01 11.85 -8.27
N THR A 44 -2.14 12.19 -7.67
CA THR A 44 -2.62 13.58 -7.62
C THR A 44 -1.62 14.48 -6.88
N PHE A 45 -1.06 13.99 -5.79
CA PHE A 45 -0.05 14.71 -5.02
C PHE A 45 1.24 14.91 -5.81
N THR A 46 1.76 13.87 -6.47
CA THR A 46 2.95 13.95 -7.33
C THR A 46 2.78 14.96 -8.46
N LYS A 47 1.62 15.00 -9.12
CA LYS A 47 1.31 16.01 -10.15
C LYS A 47 1.33 17.44 -9.59
N LYS A 48 0.76 17.66 -8.40
CA LYS A 48 0.80 18.97 -7.75
C LYS A 48 2.23 19.39 -7.40
N LEU A 49 3.05 18.45 -6.95
CA LEU A 49 4.46 18.67 -6.65
C LEU A 49 5.25 19.06 -7.92
N GLN A 50 5.02 18.36 -9.03
CA GLN A 50 5.64 18.70 -10.32
C GLN A 50 5.28 20.12 -10.76
N ILE A 51 3.99 20.50 -10.70
CA ILE A 51 3.54 21.86 -11.02
C ILE A 51 4.20 22.90 -10.10
N LEU A 52 4.39 22.58 -8.81
CA LEU A 52 5.07 23.47 -7.87
C LEU A 52 6.54 23.69 -8.27
N TYR A 53 7.24 22.62 -8.63
CA TYR A 53 8.63 22.70 -9.10
C TYR A 53 8.77 23.51 -10.39
N GLU A 54 7.91 23.26 -11.37
CA GLU A 54 7.89 24.02 -12.62
C GLU A 54 7.65 25.52 -12.37
N ARG A 55 6.74 25.85 -11.44
CA ARG A 55 6.48 27.24 -11.08
C ARG A 55 7.65 27.87 -10.32
N LEU A 56 8.30 27.13 -9.42
CA LEU A 56 9.49 27.59 -8.71
C LEU A 56 10.65 27.90 -9.66
N ASP A 57 10.85 27.06 -10.68
CA ASP A 57 11.89 27.26 -11.69
C ASP A 57 11.62 28.50 -12.57
N ALA A 58 10.34 28.85 -12.76
CA ALA A 58 9.93 30.03 -13.52
C ALA A 58 10.04 31.36 -12.76
N VAL A 59 10.22 31.34 -11.43
CA VAL A 59 10.29 32.56 -10.60
C VAL A 59 11.60 33.32 -10.86
N LYS A 60 11.48 34.62 -11.11
CA LYS A 60 12.65 35.48 -11.44
C LYS A 60 13.01 36.48 -10.35
N ASN A 61 12.14 36.70 -9.38
CA ASN A 61 12.36 37.66 -8.30
C ASN A 61 11.80 37.16 -6.95
N TYR A 62 12.23 37.81 -5.87
CA TYR A 62 11.90 37.41 -4.51
C TYR A 62 10.42 37.63 -4.16
N GLU A 63 9.76 38.64 -4.73
CA GLU A 63 8.34 38.90 -4.49
C GLU A 63 7.45 37.79 -5.07
N GLU A 64 7.69 37.40 -6.33
CA GLU A 64 7.05 36.26 -6.99
C GLU A 64 7.29 34.94 -6.23
N PHE A 65 8.48 34.77 -5.66
CA PHE A 65 8.80 33.63 -4.82
C PHE A 65 7.93 33.59 -3.57
N THR A 66 7.84 34.71 -2.85
CA THR A 66 7.02 34.79 -1.63
C THR A 66 5.54 34.59 -1.92
N ASP A 67 5.03 35.16 -3.02
CA ASP A 67 3.65 34.98 -3.45
C ASP A 67 3.37 33.52 -3.82
N LEU A 68 4.29 32.85 -4.52
CA LEU A 68 4.18 31.43 -4.84
C LEU A 68 4.15 30.57 -3.56
N LEU A 69 4.99 30.87 -2.57
CA LEU A 69 5.00 30.15 -1.29
C LEU A 69 3.69 30.32 -0.50
N VAL A 70 3.15 31.54 -0.46
CA VAL A 70 1.86 31.81 0.21
C VAL A 70 0.72 31.06 -0.48
N ASN A 71 0.68 31.12 -1.82
CA ASN A 71 -0.35 30.46 -2.62
C ASN A 71 -0.24 28.93 -2.60
N SER A 72 0.95 28.39 -2.35
CA SER A 72 1.20 26.95 -2.25
C SER A 72 1.25 26.44 -0.79
N SER A 73 0.95 27.28 0.20
CA SER A 73 1.06 26.96 1.63
C SER A 73 0.33 25.68 2.04
N THR A 74 -0.86 25.41 1.50
CA THR A 74 -1.60 24.17 1.74
C THR A 74 -0.87 22.93 1.23
N LEU A 75 -0.30 23.02 0.02
CA LEU A 75 0.46 21.93 -0.60
C LEU A 75 1.78 21.71 0.14
N LEU A 76 2.49 22.78 0.49
CA LEU A 76 3.71 22.73 1.32
C LEU A 76 3.41 22.09 2.67
N ARG A 77 2.30 22.45 3.31
CA ARG A 77 1.86 21.83 4.57
C ARG A 77 1.61 20.34 4.38
N GLU A 78 0.97 19.92 3.29
CA GLU A 78 0.75 18.51 2.98
C GLU A 78 2.08 17.78 2.75
N ILE A 79 3.02 18.37 1.98
CA ILE A 79 4.38 17.84 1.77
C ILE A 79 5.09 17.61 3.12
N PHE A 80 5.19 18.65 3.95
CA PHE A 80 5.88 18.56 5.24
C PHE A 80 5.13 17.69 6.27
N SER A 81 3.81 17.51 6.12
CA SER A 81 3.03 16.62 6.99
C SER A 81 3.15 15.15 6.58
N LEU A 82 3.20 14.86 5.28
CA LEU A 82 3.45 13.51 4.76
C LEU A 82 4.87 13.04 5.10
N ASP A 83 5.86 13.92 4.99
CA ASP A 83 7.25 13.63 5.39
C ASP A 83 7.35 13.29 6.88
N ASN A 84 6.60 14.00 7.72
CA ASN A 84 6.51 13.73 9.15
C ASN A 84 5.69 12.47 9.46
N ALA A 85 4.71 12.11 8.64
CA ALA A 85 3.98 10.86 8.79
C ALA A 85 4.91 9.68 8.48
N GLN A 86 5.64 9.71 7.35
CA GLN A 86 6.60 8.68 6.96
C GLN A 86 7.73 8.50 7.97
N LYS A 87 8.30 9.58 8.53
CA LYS A 87 9.29 9.51 9.61
C LYS A 87 8.74 8.94 10.93
N LYS A 88 7.42 9.00 11.14
CA LYS A 88 6.73 8.43 12.31
C LYS A 88 6.15 7.03 12.06
N GLN A 89 6.43 6.42 10.91
CA GLN A 89 5.99 5.04 10.60
C GLN A 89 6.93 3.87 10.99
N PRO A 90 7.95 3.95 11.88
CA PRO A 90 8.56 2.70 12.33
C PRO A 90 7.57 1.82 13.12
N LEU A 91 6.46 2.39 13.62
CA LEU A 91 5.39 1.67 14.32
C LEU A 91 4.31 1.09 13.40
N LEU A 92 4.08 1.64 12.20
CA LEU A 92 3.06 1.11 11.27
C LEU A 92 3.57 -0.10 10.48
N ASN A 93 4.88 -0.17 10.19
CA ASN A 93 5.49 -1.42 9.70
C ASN A 93 5.45 -2.54 10.75
N GLN A 94 5.23 -2.23 12.03
CA GLN A 94 4.97 -3.21 13.10
C GLN A 94 3.47 -3.54 13.26
N LEU A 95 2.58 -2.74 12.67
CA LEU A 95 1.11 -2.94 12.65
C LEU A 95 0.60 -3.48 11.31
N ALA A 96 1.48 -3.76 10.35
CA ALA A 96 1.12 -4.61 9.22
C ALA A 96 0.51 -5.88 9.83
N PRO A 97 -0.73 -6.24 9.48
CA PRO A 97 -1.34 -7.44 10.04
C PRO A 97 -0.41 -8.60 9.68
N SER A 98 0.27 -9.15 10.68
CA SER A 98 1.02 -10.38 10.54
C SER A 98 -0.02 -11.45 10.28
N ILE A 99 -0.28 -11.69 8.98
CA ILE A 99 -1.15 -12.77 8.56
C ILE A 99 -0.40 -14.02 8.99
N ASP A 100 -0.97 -14.76 9.93
CA ASP A 100 -0.45 -16.06 10.32
C ASP A 100 -0.74 -17.04 9.18
N TRP A 101 0.16 -17.07 8.20
CA TRP A 101 0.07 -17.92 7.02
C TRP A 101 0.09 -19.42 7.37
N SER A 102 0.52 -19.77 8.59
CA SER A 102 0.39 -21.12 9.16
C SER A 102 -1.07 -21.57 9.22
N LYS A 103 -2.01 -20.64 9.47
CA LYS A 103 -3.45 -20.91 9.45
C LYS A 103 -3.96 -21.38 8.08
N TYR A 104 -3.26 -21.01 7.01
CA TYR A 104 -3.57 -21.36 5.62
C TYR A 104 -2.69 -22.50 5.08
N GLY A 105 -1.95 -23.20 5.95
CA GLY A 105 -1.08 -24.33 5.56
C GLY A 105 0.24 -23.92 4.91
N LEU A 106 0.55 -22.63 4.83
CA LEU A 106 1.82 -22.10 4.35
C LEU A 106 2.76 -21.92 5.55
N HIS A 107 3.34 -23.04 6.00
CA HIS A 107 4.20 -23.07 7.18
C HIS A 107 5.57 -22.40 6.99
N ASN A 108 6.00 -22.14 5.75
CA ASN A 108 7.25 -21.43 5.44
C ASN A 108 7.10 -20.67 4.13
N ILE A 109 6.71 -19.40 4.22
CA ILE A 109 6.74 -18.48 3.08
C ILE A 109 8.16 -18.37 2.52
N SER A 110 9.18 -18.45 3.36
CA SER A 110 10.59 -18.47 2.97
C SER A 110 10.88 -19.56 1.93
N ASN A 111 10.31 -20.75 2.05
CA ASN A 111 10.51 -21.80 1.03
C ASN A 111 9.75 -21.48 -0.27
N TYR A 112 8.59 -20.84 -0.19
CA TYR A 112 7.78 -20.45 -1.36
C TYR A 112 8.39 -19.26 -2.12
N ILE A 113 9.00 -18.32 -1.39
CA ILE A 113 9.74 -17.20 -1.97
C ILE A 113 11.03 -17.71 -2.63
N ILE A 114 11.75 -18.66 -2.01
CA ILE A 114 12.98 -19.23 -2.60
C ILE A 114 12.72 -19.96 -3.93
N GLU A 115 11.50 -20.44 -4.16
CA GLU A 115 11.12 -21.15 -5.39
C GLU A 115 10.69 -20.20 -6.54
N ASP A 116 10.47 -18.91 -6.26
CA ASP A 116 9.97 -17.93 -7.22
C ASP A 116 10.84 -16.66 -7.22
N ASP A 117 11.70 -16.54 -8.24
CA ASP A 117 12.66 -15.44 -8.41
C ASP A 117 11.99 -14.05 -8.41
N ASP A 118 10.72 -13.97 -8.84
CA ASP A 118 9.96 -12.72 -8.84
C ASP A 118 9.58 -12.31 -7.40
N LEU A 119 9.26 -13.26 -6.53
CA LEU A 119 8.95 -13.00 -5.11
C LEU A 119 10.19 -12.65 -4.29
N ILE A 120 11.35 -13.20 -4.66
CA ILE A 120 12.65 -12.83 -4.06
C ILE A 120 12.95 -11.36 -4.35
N SER A 121 12.67 -10.91 -5.58
CA SER A 121 12.87 -9.50 -5.96
C SER A 121 11.97 -8.56 -5.14
N LEU A 122 10.69 -8.92 -4.98
CA LEU A 122 9.72 -8.17 -4.19
C LEU A 122 10.06 -8.13 -2.69
N GLN A 123 10.60 -9.22 -2.12
CA GLN A 123 11.06 -9.24 -0.73
C GLN A 123 12.30 -8.37 -0.53
N ASN A 124 13.26 -8.43 -1.46
CA ASN A 124 14.47 -7.59 -1.39
C ASN A 124 14.14 -6.09 -1.54
N ASP A 125 13.07 -5.78 -2.27
CA ASP A 125 12.54 -4.43 -2.43
C ASP A 125 11.67 -3.97 -1.24
N GLY A 126 11.45 -4.83 -0.24
CA GLY A 126 10.70 -4.51 0.98
C GLY A 126 9.19 -4.39 0.78
N LEU A 127 8.67 -4.98 -0.30
CA LEU A 127 7.25 -4.94 -0.68
C LEU A 127 6.44 -6.14 -0.16
N LEU A 128 7.12 -7.13 0.45
CA LEU A 128 6.57 -8.29 1.17
C LEU A 128 7.05 -8.30 2.62
#